data_AF-A0A977L1R7-F1
#
_entry.id   AF-A0A977L1R7-F1
#
_cell.length_a   1.000
_cell.length_b   1.000
_cell.length_c   1.000
_cell.angle_alpha   90.00
_cell.angle_beta   90.00
_cell.angle_gamma   90.00
#
_symmetry.space_group_name_H-M   'P 1'
#
loop_
_entity.id
_entity.type
_entity.pdbx_description
1 polymer ?
#
loop_
_entity_poly.entity_id
_entity_poly.type
_entity_poly.pdbx_seq_one_letter_code
_entity_poly.pdbx_strand_id
1 'polypeptide(L)' 'MLAEVKAWGLKAETATGDSWYASKKNLNTIKDKGFQGLFALEANRLVSVELETK' A
#
# COMPACT_ATOMS: atom_id res chain seq x y z
N MET A 1 3.34 13.42 0.34
CA MET A 1 3.26 12.69 -0.94
C MET A 1 1.83 12.24 -1.30
N LEU A 2 1.32 11.03 -0.96
CA LEU A 2 0.01 10.57 -1.49
C LEU A 2 -1.19 11.50 -1.18
N ALA A 3 -1.22 12.10 0.01
CA ALA A 3 -2.25 13.08 0.37
C ALA A 3 -2.17 14.36 -0.49
N GLU A 4 -0.95 14.85 -0.75
CA GLU A 4 -0.72 16.04 -1.58
C GLU A 4 -1.15 15.78 -3.02
N VAL A 5 -0.78 14.63 -3.59
CA VAL A 5 -1.15 14.28 -4.98
C VAL A 5 -2.67 14.14 -5.13
N LYS A 6 -3.36 13.62 -4.11
CA LYS A 6 -4.83 13.61 -4.07
C LYS A 6 -5.41 15.03 -3.96
N ALA A 7 -4.79 15.91 -3.18
CA ALA A 7 -5.18 17.32 -3.08
C ALA A 7 -4.97 18.10 -4.39
N TRP A 8 -4.03 17.68 -5.23
CA TRP A 8 -3.86 18.21 -6.59
C TRP A 8 -4.97 17.78 -7.56
N GLY A 9 -5.88 16.90 -7.13
CA GLY A 9 -7.00 16.43 -7.92
C GLY A 9 -6.75 15.12 -8.67
N LEU A 10 -5.66 14.40 -8.39
CA LEU A 10 -5.43 13.09 -8.98
C LEU A 10 -6.53 12.11 -8.55
N LYS A 11 -7.25 11.57 -9.54
CA LYS A 11 -8.23 10.49 -9.37
C LYS A 11 -7.61 9.16 -9.79
N ALA A 12 -6.70 8.65 -8.96
CA ALA A 12 -6.11 7.33 -9.16
C ALA A 12 -6.87 6.28 -8.35
N GLU A 13 -7.08 5.10 -8.96
CA GLU A 13 -7.70 3.95 -8.31
C GLU A 13 -6.67 3.03 -7.65
N THR A 14 -5.51 2.91 -8.28
CA THR A 14 -4.44 1.98 -7.89
C THR A 14 -3.12 2.71 -7.71
N ALA A 15 -2.40 2.37 -6.65
CA ALA A 15 -1.00 2.75 -6.46
C ALA A 15 -0.10 1.55 -6.70
N THR A 16 0.98 1.74 -7.46
CA THR A 16 2.01 0.72 -7.66
C THR A 16 3.34 1.20 -7.08
N GLY A 17 4.18 0.27 -6.64
CA GLY A 17 5.48 0.61 -6.07
C GLY A 17 6.41 -0.59 -5.91
N ASP A 18 7.69 -0.32 -5.76
CA ASP A 18 8.69 -1.33 -5.46
C ASP A 18 8.65 -1.77 -3.98
N SER A 19 9.53 -2.71 -3.62
CA SER A 19 9.58 -3.36 -2.31
C SER A 19 9.95 -2.41 -1.16
N TRP A 20 10.62 -1.30 -1.45
CA TRP A 20 10.98 -0.28 -0.45
C TRP A 20 9.72 0.35 0.17
N TYR A 21 8.67 0.52 -0.63
CA TYR A 21 7.42 1.12 -0.16
C TYR A 21 6.47 0.13 0.50
N ALA A 22 6.77 -1.17 0.46
CA ALA A 22 5.83 -2.22 0.87
C ALA A 22 5.68 -2.38 2.39
N SER A 23 6.20 -1.51 3.27
CA SER A 23 6.07 -1.68 4.73
C SER A 23 4.60 -1.82 5.21
N LYS A 24 4.34 -2.55 6.32
CA LYS A 24 2.97 -2.74 6.86
C LYS A 24 2.24 -1.40 7.06
N LYS A 25 2.96 -0.38 7.54
CA LYS A 25 2.43 0.98 7.73
C LYS A 25 1.98 1.62 6.42
N ASN A 26 2.81 1.52 5.37
CA ASN A 26 2.49 2.10 4.07
C ASN A 26 1.30 1.38 3.41
N LEU A 27 1.32 0.04 3.40
CA LEU A 27 0.22 -0.75 2.83
C LEU A 27 -1.11 -0.48 3.54
N ASN A 28 -1.11 -0.37 4.86
CA ASN A 28 -2.30 0.06 5.61
C ASN A 28 -2.73 1.49 5.21
N THR A 29 -1.79 2.42 5.07
CA THR A 29 -2.11 3.79 4.63
C THR A 29 -2.76 3.83 3.24
N ILE A 30 -2.29 3.01 2.30
CA ILE A 30 -2.87 2.88 0.96
C ILE A 30 -4.30 2.35 1.05
N LYS A 31 -4.49 1.25 1.80
CA LYS A 31 -5.80 0.63 2.04
C LYS A 31 -6.79 1.59 2.70
N ASP A 32 -6.39 2.24 3.79
CA ASP A 32 -7.25 3.13 4.59
C ASP A 32 -7.66 4.38 3.82
N LYS A 33 -6.88 4.78 2.81
CA LYS A 33 -7.21 5.90 1.90
C LYS A 33 -8.05 5.49 0.69
N GLY A 34 -8.46 4.22 0.61
CA GLY A 34 -9.34 3.67 -0.42
C GLY A 34 -8.64 3.37 -1.76
N PHE A 35 -7.32 3.25 -1.76
CA PHE A 35 -6.58 2.86 -2.96
C PHE A 35 -6.40 1.35 -3.02
N GLN A 36 -6.47 0.79 -4.23
CA GLN A 36 -5.93 -0.53 -4.53
C GLN A 36 -4.40 -0.45 -4.61
N GLY A 37 -3.71 -1.58 -4.45
CA GLY A 37 -2.25 -1.60 -4.38
C GLY A 37 -1.61 -2.80 -5.07
N LEU A 38 -0.58 -2.54 -5.88
CA LEU A 38 0.33 -3.58 -6.39
C LEU A 38 1.77 -3.20 -6.02
N PHE A 39 2.33 -3.91 -5.06
CA PHE A 39 3.67 -3.64 -4.55
C PHE A 39 4.56 -4.86 -4.69
N ALA A 40 5.82 -4.65 -5.09
CA ALA A 40 6.82 -5.70 -4.99
C ALA A 40 7.05 -6.08 -3.52
N LEU A 41 7.41 -7.33 -3.27
CA LEU A 41 7.76 -7.81 -1.94
C LEU A 41 9.24 -8.19 -1.95
N GLU A 42 9.97 -7.77 -0.93
CA GLU A 42 11.35 -8.18 -0.74
C GLU A 42 11.40 -9.65 -0.28
N ALA A 43 12.42 -10.40 -0.72
CA ALA A 43 12.52 -11.85 -0.49
C ALA A 43 12.54 -12.26 0.99
N ASN A 44 12.91 -11.34 1.89
CA ASN A 44 13.02 -11.57 3.33
C ASN A 44 11.74 -11.20 4.12
N ARG A 45 10.64 -10.87 3.44
CA ARG A 45 9.41 -10.47 4.12
C ARG A 45 8.64 -11.67 4.65
N LEU A 46 8.29 -11.65 5.93
CA LEU A 46 7.32 -12.59 6.51
C LEU A 46 5.90 -12.21 6.10
N VAL A 47 5.18 -13.16 5.54
CA VAL A 47 3.78 -13.00 5.09
C VAL A 47 2.97 -14.14 5.69
N SER A 48 1.85 -13.80 6.35
CA SER A 48 0.84 -14.77 6.76
C SER A 48 -0.20 -14.91 5.66
N VAL A 49 -0.53 -16.15 5.29
CA VAL A 49 -1.68 -16.47 4.43
C VAL A 49 -2.97 -16.62 5.24
N GLU A 50 -2.85 -16.79 6.55
CA GLU A 50 -3.98 -16.85 7.47
C GLU A 50 -4.42 -15.44 7.84
N LEU A 51 -5.73 -15.21 7.80
CA LEU A 51 -6.33 -13.97 8.28
C LEU A 51 -6.12 -13.88 9.80
N GLU A 52 -5.47 -12.81 10.23
CA GLU A 52 -5.34 -12.49 11.65
C GLU A 52 -6.73 -12.13 12.20
N THR A 53 -7.42 -13.11 12.79
CA THR A 53 -8.68 -12.89 13.52
C THR A 53 -8.36 -12.07 14.76
N LYS A 54 -8.86 -10.84 14.82
CA LYS A 54 -8.73 -9.96 15.99
C LYS A 54 -9.68 -10.34 17.11
#